data_AF-A0A6I6MPY6-F1
#
_entry.id   AF-A0A6I6MPY6-F1
#
_cell.length_a   1.000
_cell.length_b   1.000
_cell.length_c   1.000
_cell.angle_alpha   90.00
_cell.angle_beta   90.00
_cell.angle_gamma   90.00
#
_symmetry.space_group_name_H-M   'P 1'
#
loop_
_entity.id
_entity.type
_entity.pdbx_description
1 polymer ?
#
loop_
_entity_poly.entity_id
_entity_poly.type
_entity_poly.pdbx_seq_one_letter_code
_entity_poly.pdbx_strand_id
1 'polypeptide(L)'
;MHKIAGLVGLFLFGGIASLAALLFFQGQRPDYTWHPSATPPAFVNAHPRVLIDEGHHNASTAGLFGRYMPLARLLKAEGYDVVRGNARFTDGTLASTGILVIANASGAARLQFWGFNLPIGDRGDRGAAAFTALEIEAVRAWVERGGSLLLIADHAPFGAASAQLAAAFDVTMRGGSVEIPGATSDPLPFEQGALGDHPILSGVDQVFTFSGQSLSGPADATILLRLPHNAIEYVEVSRDEAAGTTTFEDQPAGPAQGLALNYGAGRVVVLGEAAMLTAQVRAGRPFGLSAPGGDNERFARNVMRWLAHDD
;
A
#
# COMPACT_ATOMS: atom_id res chain seq x y z
N MET A 1 14.60 -24.67 52.10
CA MET A 1 15.03 -24.51 50.69
C MET A 1 13.85 -24.19 49.75
N HIS A 2 12.99 -23.19 50.02
CA HIS A 2 11.74 -23.00 49.24
C HIS A 2 11.29 -21.52 49.13
N LYS A 3 12.18 -20.53 48.92
CA LYS A 3 11.77 -19.11 48.78
C LYS A 3 12.63 -18.24 47.83
N ILE A 4 13.20 -18.78 46.76
CA ILE A 4 13.97 -17.95 45.78
C ILE A 4 13.40 -18.02 44.34
N ALA A 5 12.44 -18.91 44.05
CA ALA A 5 11.90 -19.07 42.69
C ALA A 5 10.88 -18.00 42.23
N GLY A 6 10.36 -17.16 43.14
CA GLY A 6 9.29 -16.20 42.82
C GLY A 6 9.75 -14.82 42.31
N LEU A 7 10.99 -14.42 42.59
CA LEU A 7 11.45 -13.05 42.31
C LEU A 7 12.12 -12.90 40.93
N VAL A 8 12.68 -13.97 40.37
CA VAL A 8 13.34 -13.94 39.04
C VAL A 8 12.31 -13.94 37.90
N GLY A 9 11.13 -14.55 38.09
CA GLY A 9 10.07 -14.58 37.08
C GLY A 9 9.38 -13.21 36.84
N LEU A 10 9.31 -12.35 37.86
CA LEU A 10 8.62 -11.07 37.77
C LEU A 10 9.45 -9.98 37.05
N PHE A 11 10.78 -10.02 37.17
CA PHE A 11 11.67 -9.10 36.47
C PHE A 11 11.87 -9.45 34.99
N LEU A 12 11.85 -10.74 34.62
CA LEU A 12 11.88 -11.17 33.21
C LEU A 12 10.59 -10.81 32.46
N PHE A 13 9.41 -10.99 33.08
CA PHE A 13 8.14 -10.57 32.48
C PHE A 13 7.99 -9.05 32.42
N GLY A 14 8.43 -8.31 33.45
CA GLY A 14 8.42 -6.86 33.48
C GLY A 14 9.35 -6.23 32.43
N GLY A 15 10.55 -6.79 32.23
CA GLY A 15 11.50 -6.34 31.20
C GLY A 15 11.03 -6.59 29.77
N ILE A 16 10.44 -7.77 29.51
CA ILE A 16 9.86 -8.10 28.19
C ILE A 16 8.63 -7.24 27.90
N ALA A 17 7.73 -7.03 28.88
CA ALA A 17 6.57 -6.16 28.72
C ALA A 17 6.95 -4.68 28.51
N SER A 18 8.01 -4.21 29.18
CA SER A 18 8.51 -2.83 29.03
C SER A 18 9.20 -2.60 27.68
N LEU A 19 9.97 -3.57 27.20
CA LEU A 19 10.59 -3.51 25.87
C LEU A 19 9.53 -3.66 24.76
N ALA A 20 8.54 -4.54 24.94
CA ALA A 20 7.39 -4.66 24.05
C ALA A 20 6.58 -3.36 24.01
N ALA A 21 6.33 -2.71 25.15
CA ALA A 21 5.68 -1.40 25.20
C ALA A 21 6.50 -0.32 24.49
N LEU A 22 7.82 -0.27 24.67
CA LEU A 22 8.69 0.70 23.99
C LEU A 22 8.69 0.50 22.46
N LEU A 23 8.78 -0.75 22.00
CA LEU A 23 8.66 -1.12 20.58
C LEU A 23 7.25 -0.85 20.03
N PHE A 24 6.21 -0.98 20.86
CA PHE A 24 4.82 -0.69 20.50
C PHE A 24 4.53 0.82 20.37
N PHE A 25 5.18 1.65 21.20
CA PHE A 25 5.04 3.12 21.14
C PHE A 25 5.87 3.75 20.01
N GLN A 26 7.04 3.18 19.68
CA GLN A 26 7.91 3.63 18.59
C GLN A 26 7.54 3.03 17.22
N GLY A 27 6.91 1.85 17.23
CA GLY A 27 6.54 1.10 16.04
C GLY A 27 5.37 1.72 15.28
N GLN A 28 5.44 1.60 13.96
CA GLN A 28 4.35 1.89 13.06
C GLN A 28 3.24 0.83 13.24
N ARG A 29 2.02 1.24 13.62
CA ARG A 29 0.91 0.30 13.89
C ARG A 29 -0.44 0.79 13.35
N PRO A 30 -1.40 -0.10 13.05
CA PRO A 30 -2.77 0.29 12.72
C PRO A 30 -3.40 1.17 13.81
N ASP A 31 -4.13 2.19 13.37
CA ASP A 31 -5.02 2.95 14.24
C ASP A 31 -6.34 2.19 14.35
N TYR A 32 -6.47 1.40 15.41
CA TYR A 32 -7.69 0.62 15.66
C TYR A 32 -8.91 1.50 15.96
N THR A 33 -8.69 2.76 16.36
CA THR A 33 -9.74 3.72 16.72
C THR A 33 -10.24 4.55 15.55
N TRP A 34 -9.54 4.50 14.41
CA TRP A 34 -9.96 5.21 13.21
C TRP A 34 -11.26 4.62 12.64
N HIS A 35 -12.19 5.50 12.27
CA HIS A 35 -13.41 5.15 11.57
C HIS A 35 -13.58 6.07 10.36
N PRO A 36 -14.14 5.55 9.25
CA PRO A 36 -14.45 6.40 8.11
C PRO A 36 -15.46 7.47 8.50
N SER A 37 -15.35 8.63 7.89
CA SER A 37 -16.31 9.72 8.05
C SER A 37 -17.72 9.24 7.71
N ALA A 38 -18.70 9.66 8.53
CA ALA A 38 -20.09 9.22 8.36
C ALA A 38 -20.71 9.87 7.11
N THR A 39 -20.86 9.07 6.05
CA THR A 39 -21.52 9.44 4.80
C THR A 39 -22.50 8.35 4.40
N PRO A 40 -23.54 8.66 3.61
CA PRO A 40 -24.35 7.61 2.98
C PRO A 40 -23.45 6.69 2.13
N PRO A 41 -23.66 5.36 2.16
CA PRO A 41 -22.90 4.44 1.34
C PRO A 41 -23.13 4.73 -0.15
N ALA A 42 -22.07 4.62 -0.95
CA ALA A 42 -22.17 4.67 -2.41
C ALA A 42 -23.06 3.54 -2.96
N PHE A 43 -23.00 2.37 -2.33
CA PHE A 43 -23.55 1.11 -2.84
C PHE A 43 -24.59 0.51 -1.88
N VAL A 44 -25.87 0.68 -2.21
CA VAL A 44 -26.99 0.17 -1.38
C VAL A 44 -27.70 -1.06 -1.98
N ASN A 45 -27.76 -1.16 -3.30
CA ASN A 45 -28.52 -2.21 -4.00
C ASN A 45 -27.61 -3.20 -4.74
N ALA A 46 -26.50 -2.70 -5.27
CA ALA A 46 -25.44 -3.48 -5.88
C ALA A 46 -24.20 -3.29 -5.03
N HIS A 47 -23.54 -4.37 -4.63
CA HIS A 47 -22.35 -4.34 -3.79
C HIS A 47 -21.16 -4.87 -4.60
N PRO A 48 -20.40 -3.99 -5.31
CA PRO A 48 -19.27 -4.44 -6.11
C PRO A 48 -18.30 -5.25 -5.25
N ARG A 49 -17.89 -6.42 -5.75
CA ARG A 49 -16.96 -7.26 -5.01
C ARG A 49 -15.54 -6.72 -5.13
N VAL A 50 -14.94 -6.45 -3.98
CA VAL A 50 -13.54 -6.06 -3.83
C VAL A 50 -12.77 -7.21 -3.22
N LEU A 51 -11.80 -7.76 -3.96
CA LEU A 51 -10.84 -8.74 -3.43
C LEU A 51 -9.58 -8.00 -3.00
N ILE A 52 -9.26 -8.05 -1.71
CA ILE A 52 -7.96 -7.59 -1.20
C ILE A 52 -7.03 -8.80 -1.13
N ASP A 53 -5.90 -8.69 -1.80
CA ASP A 53 -4.87 -9.72 -1.86
C ASP A 53 -4.14 -9.90 -0.52
N GLU A 54 -4.09 -11.15 -0.06
CA GLU A 54 -3.29 -11.62 1.07
C GLU A 54 -2.47 -12.89 0.68
N GLY A 55 -2.49 -13.28 -0.60
CA GLY A 55 -1.86 -14.50 -1.12
C GLY A 55 -0.39 -14.36 -1.49
N HIS A 56 0.12 -13.13 -1.61
CA HIS A 56 1.43 -12.82 -2.19
C HIS A 56 2.36 -12.13 -1.17
N HIS A 57 2.36 -12.67 0.05
CA HIS A 57 3.19 -12.18 1.17
C HIS A 57 3.07 -10.68 1.42
N ASN A 58 1.85 -10.16 1.21
CA ASN A 58 1.52 -8.75 1.30
C ASN A 58 1.90 -8.22 2.69
N ALA A 59 2.63 -7.11 2.76
CA ALA A 59 2.86 -6.43 4.04
C ALA A 59 1.63 -5.64 4.53
N SER A 60 0.63 -5.51 3.66
CA SER A 60 -0.52 -4.63 3.81
C SER A 60 -1.83 -5.43 3.70
N THR A 61 -2.09 -6.28 4.70
CA THR A 61 -3.28 -7.14 4.76
C THR A 61 -4.51 -6.43 5.35
N ALA A 62 -5.71 -6.94 5.08
CA ALA A 62 -7.00 -6.38 5.51
C ALA A 62 -7.60 -7.06 6.75
N GLY A 63 -6.96 -8.11 7.27
CA GLY A 63 -7.34 -8.75 8.54
C GLY A 63 -7.25 -7.81 9.75
N LEU A 64 -7.76 -8.25 10.91
CA LEU A 64 -7.89 -7.41 12.13
C LEU A 64 -6.60 -6.72 12.57
N PHE A 65 -5.42 -7.30 12.30
CA PHE A 65 -4.11 -6.75 12.64
C PHE A 65 -3.33 -6.20 11.43
N GLY A 66 -3.94 -6.23 10.25
CA GLY A 66 -3.35 -5.78 9.00
C GLY A 66 -3.46 -4.27 8.82
N ARG A 67 -2.49 -3.68 8.12
CA ARG A 67 -2.41 -2.22 7.88
C ARG A 67 -3.53 -1.68 6.99
N TYR A 68 -4.17 -2.55 6.20
CA TYR A 68 -5.26 -2.21 5.29
C TYR A 68 -6.64 -2.54 5.87
N MET A 69 -6.72 -2.95 7.14
CA MET A 69 -7.99 -3.05 7.87
C MET A 69 -8.82 -1.75 7.78
N PRO A 70 -8.23 -0.54 7.92
CA PRO A 70 -8.95 0.72 7.74
C PRO A 70 -9.54 0.90 6.34
N LEU A 71 -8.80 0.56 5.27
CA LEU A 71 -9.36 0.59 3.91
C LEU A 71 -10.53 -0.38 3.79
N ALA A 72 -10.38 -1.63 4.24
CA ALA A 72 -11.47 -2.60 4.21
C ALA A 72 -12.70 -2.14 5.01
N ARG A 73 -12.50 -1.42 6.12
CA ARG A 73 -13.57 -0.80 6.92
C ARG A 73 -14.25 0.33 6.16
N LEU A 74 -13.49 1.21 5.50
CA LEU A 74 -14.02 2.27 4.63
C LEU A 74 -14.88 1.70 3.51
N LEU A 75 -14.39 0.68 2.81
CA LEU A 75 -15.13 0.06 1.70
C LEU A 75 -16.40 -0.63 2.16
N LYS A 76 -16.38 -1.32 3.30
CA LYS A 76 -17.62 -1.87 3.89
C LYS A 76 -18.62 -0.78 4.26
N ALA A 77 -18.15 0.34 4.78
CA ALA A 77 -19.01 1.49 5.08
C ALA A 77 -19.59 2.14 3.81
N GLU A 78 -18.88 2.07 2.68
CA GLU A 78 -19.38 2.50 1.36
C GLU A 78 -20.31 1.49 0.69
N GLY A 79 -20.47 0.29 1.25
CA GLY A 79 -21.35 -0.75 0.72
C GLY A 79 -20.71 -1.68 -0.30
N TYR A 80 -19.38 -1.82 -0.33
CA TYR A 80 -18.72 -2.85 -1.13
C TYR A 80 -18.81 -4.23 -0.47
N ASP A 81 -18.84 -5.30 -1.29
CA ASP A 81 -18.63 -6.68 -0.82
C ASP A 81 -17.12 -6.96 -0.74
N VAL A 82 -16.53 -6.73 0.44
CA VAL A 82 -15.07 -6.85 0.64
C VAL A 82 -14.68 -8.24 1.12
N VAL A 83 -13.90 -8.94 0.30
CA VAL A 83 -13.33 -10.26 0.59
C VAL A 83 -11.81 -10.22 0.61
N ARG A 84 -11.20 -11.19 1.31
CA ARG A 84 -9.74 -11.38 1.36
C ARG A 84 -9.38 -12.62 0.54
N GLY A 85 -8.44 -12.50 -0.38
CA GLY A 85 -8.00 -13.62 -1.22
C GLY A 85 -6.62 -14.11 -0.81
N ASN A 86 -6.45 -15.44 -0.69
CA ASN A 86 -5.16 -16.07 -0.44
C ASN A 86 -4.75 -17.03 -1.58
N ALA A 87 -5.57 -17.09 -2.63
CA ALA A 87 -5.34 -17.95 -3.79
C ALA A 87 -4.50 -17.21 -4.84
N ARG A 88 -3.75 -17.98 -5.63
CA ARG A 88 -3.11 -17.49 -6.85
C ARG A 88 -4.14 -16.92 -7.82
N PHE A 89 -3.71 -15.97 -8.63
CA PHE A 89 -4.59 -15.36 -9.63
C PHE A 89 -4.76 -16.25 -10.86
N THR A 90 -6.02 -16.53 -11.17
CA THR A 90 -6.49 -17.27 -12.34
C THR A 90 -7.81 -16.67 -12.79
N ASP A 91 -8.25 -16.97 -14.02
CA ASP A 91 -9.59 -16.57 -14.48
C ASP A 91 -10.69 -17.01 -13.50
N GLY A 92 -10.60 -18.23 -12.96
CA GLY A 92 -11.59 -18.77 -12.03
C GLY A 92 -11.63 -18.05 -10.69
N THR A 93 -10.47 -17.69 -10.12
CA THR A 93 -10.41 -16.98 -8.84
C THR A 93 -10.82 -15.52 -8.96
N LEU A 94 -10.67 -14.92 -10.14
CA LEU A 94 -11.05 -13.52 -10.41
C LEU A 94 -12.48 -13.37 -10.96
N ALA A 95 -13.14 -14.46 -11.39
CA ALA A 95 -14.42 -14.42 -12.09
C ALA A 95 -15.56 -13.67 -11.36
N SER A 96 -15.57 -13.69 -10.02
CA SER A 96 -16.59 -12.99 -9.22
C SER A 96 -16.14 -11.63 -8.68
N THR A 97 -14.91 -11.23 -8.99
CA THR A 97 -14.27 -10.02 -8.47
C THR A 97 -14.49 -8.88 -9.46
N GLY A 98 -15.00 -7.74 -8.98
CA GLY A 98 -15.07 -6.51 -9.77
C GLY A 98 -13.80 -5.68 -9.63
N ILE A 99 -13.26 -5.60 -8.41
CA ILE A 99 -12.03 -4.83 -8.13
C ILE A 99 -11.03 -5.70 -7.38
N LEU A 100 -9.79 -5.74 -7.86
CA LEU A 100 -8.65 -6.39 -7.22
C LEU A 100 -7.76 -5.33 -6.59
N VAL A 101 -7.51 -5.44 -5.28
CA VAL A 101 -6.59 -4.57 -4.54
C VAL A 101 -5.36 -5.37 -4.14
N ILE A 102 -4.21 -4.99 -4.70
CA ILE A 102 -2.90 -5.55 -4.36
C ILE A 102 -2.11 -4.47 -3.66
N ALA A 103 -1.75 -4.69 -2.41
CA ALA A 103 -0.95 -3.74 -1.63
C ALA A 103 0.32 -4.41 -1.10
N ASN A 104 1.48 -3.87 -1.47
CA ASN A 104 2.80 -4.28 -0.99
C ASN A 104 3.02 -5.80 -1.02
N ALA A 105 2.72 -6.43 -2.17
CA ALA A 105 3.06 -7.83 -2.44
C ALA A 105 4.59 -8.02 -2.47
N SER A 106 5.07 -9.21 -2.13
CA SER A 106 6.50 -9.49 -1.95
C SER A 106 6.86 -10.92 -2.38
N GLY A 107 8.08 -11.12 -2.89
CA GLY A 107 8.56 -12.44 -3.31
C GLY A 107 8.76 -13.44 -2.17
N ALA A 108 8.82 -12.97 -0.93
CA ALA A 108 9.00 -13.83 0.24
C ALA A 108 8.27 -13.30 1.47
N ALA A 109 7.85 -14.24 2.32
CA ALA A 109 7.22 -13.95 3.60
C ALA A 109 8.18 -13.21 4.54
N ARG A 110 7.63 -12.30 5.34
CA ARG A 110 8.30 -11.78 6.53
C ARG A 110 7.46 -12.16 7.73
N LEU A 111 8.05 -12.85 8.70
CA LEU A 111 7.31 -13.28 9.88
C LEU A 111 6.82 -12.05 10.66
N GLN A 112 5.52 -12.01 10.91
CA GLN A 112 4.88 -10.94 11.66
C GLN A 112 4.16 -11.51 12.88
N PHE A 113 4.18 -10.76 13.98
CA PHE A 113 3.36 -11.02 15.16
C PHE A 113 2.65 -9.72 15.55
N TRP A 114 1.32 -9.71 15.54
CA TRP A 114 0.52 -8.50 15.82
C TRP A 114 0.88 -7.28 14.96
N GLY A 115 1.22 -7.49 13.69
CA GLY A 115 1.65 -6.42 12.77
C GLY A 115 3.09 -5.95 12.95
N PHE A 116 3.85 -6.56 13.87
CA PHE A 116 5.28 -6.29 14.06
C PHE A 116 6.13 -7.30 13.28
N ASN A 117 7.09 -6.79 12.52
CA ASN A 117 8.11 -7.61 11.86
C ASN A 117 9.03 -8.22 12.92
N LEU A 118 9.06 -9.55 13.01
CA LEU A 118 9.98 -10.24 13.91
C LEU A 118 11.38 -10.32 13.26
N PRO A 119 12.47 -10.14 14.03
CA PRO A 119 13.84 -10.27 13.52
C PRO A 119 14.28 -11.73 13.39
N ILE A 120 13.35 -12.67 13.18
CA ILE A 120 13.55 -14.12 13.11
C ILE A 120 12.72 -14.71 11.96
N GLY A 121 13.20 -15.81 11.36
CA GLY A 121 12.57 -16.47 10.21
C GLY A 121 13.40 -16.36 8.94
N ASP A 122 13.07 -17.21 7.96
CA ASP A 122 13.68 -17.19 6.63
C ASP A 122 13.52 -15.80 5.99
N ARG A 123 14.62 -15.26 5.47
CA ARG A 123 14.70 -13.95 4.80
C ARG A 123 14.85 -14.14 3.30
N GLY A 124 13.99 -14.99 2.73
CA GLY A 124 13.94 -15.17 1.28
C GLY A 124 13.89 -13.82 0.55
N ASP A 125 14.24 -13.82 -0.74
CA ASP A 125 14.30 -12.58 -1.50
C ASP A 125 12.92 -11.93 -1.62
N ARG A 126 12.72 -10.88 -0.81
CA ARG A 126 11.46 -10.13 -0.77
C ARG A 126 11.22 -9.29 -2.01
N GLY A 127 12.29 -8.94 -2.74
CA GLY A 127 12.27 -8.17 -3.98
C GLY A 127 12.09 -9.04 -5.23
N ALA A 128 12.20 -10.36 -5.09
CA ALA A 128 11.84 -11.30 -6.15
C ALA A 128 10.38 -11.12 -6.58
N ALA A 129 10.07 -11.49 -7.82
CA ALA A 129 8.73 -11.36 -8.39
C ALA A 129 7.68 -12.03 -7.49
N ALA A 130 6.70 -11.24 -7.05
CA ALA A 130 5.60 -11.74 -6.21
C ALA A 130 4.62 -12.62 -7.01
N PHE A 131 4.56 -12.40 -8.34
CA PHE A 131 3.60 -13.03 -9.23
C PHE A 131 4.31 -13.84 -10.30
N THR A 132 3.74 -14.99 -10.64
CA THR A 132 4.17 -15.77 -11.80
C THR A 132 3.68 -15.13 -13.11
N ALA A 133 4.31 -15.46 -14.23
CA ALA A 133 3.87 -15.00 -15.55
C ALA A 133 2.40 -15.38 -15.87
N LEU A 134 1.94 -16.53 -15.38
CA LEU A 134 0.53 -16.96 -15.55
C LEU A 134 -0.44 -16.10 -14.74
N GLU A 135 -0.05 -15.69 -13.53
CA GLU A 135 -0.87 -14.79 -12.69
C GLU A 135 -0.95 -13.40 -13.29
N ILE A 136 0.18 -12.89 -13.79
CA ILE A 136 0.24 -11.59 -14.47
C ILE A 136 -0.69 -11.60 -15.70
N GLU A 137 -0.62 -12.64 -16.53
CA GLU A 137 -1.50 -12.76 -17.70
C GLU A 137 -2.97 -12.89 -17.30
N ALA A 138 -3.28 -13.65 -16.25
CA ALA A 138 -4.66 -13.78 -15.75
C ALA A 138 -5.22 -12.43 -15.28
N VAL A 139 -4.42 -11.64 -14.54
CA VAL A 139 -4.83 -10.28 -14.10
C VAL A 139 -4.99 -9.36 -15.30
N ARG A 140 -4.01 -9.33 -16.23
CA ARG A 140 -4.04 -8.50 -17.43
C ARG A 140 -5.29 -8.78 -18.27
N ALA A 141 -5.54 -10.04 -18.59
CA ALA A 141 -6.68 -10.45 -19.40
C ALA A 141 -8.02 -10.22 -18.69
N TRP A 142 -8.08 -10.35 -17.36
CA TRP A 142 -9.27 -10.03 -16.57
C TRP A 142 -9.58 -8.53 -16.59
N VAL A 143 -8.56 -7.66 -16.41
CA VAL A 143 -8.73 -6.20 -16.53
C VAL A 143 -9.17 -5.83 -17.95
N GLU A 144 -8.54 -6.39 -18.98
CA GLU A 144 -8.90 -6.12 -20.39
C GLU A 144 -10.39 -6.37 -20.67
N ARG A 145 -11.02 -7.34 -19.98
CA ARG A 145 -12.44 -7.69 -20.10
C ARG A 145 -13.39 -6.90 -19.18
N GLY A 146 -12.89 -5.93 -18.41
CA GLY A 146 -13.72 -5.07 -17.54
C GLY A 146 -13.48 -5.24 -16.04
N GLY A 147 -12.47 -6.02 -15.64
CA GLY A 147 -11.99 -6.01 -14.26
C GLY A 147 -11.24 -4.73 -13.91
N SER A 148 -11.18 -4.38 -12.63
CA SER A 148 -10.50 -3.15 -12.17
C SER A 148 -9.38 -3.43 -11.17
N LEU A 149 -8.18 -2.90 -11.41
CA LEU A 149 -7.00 -3.12 -10.57
C LEU A 149 -6.61 -1.86 -9.80
N LEU A 150 -6.48 -1.99 -8.48
CA LEU A 150 -5.71 -1.08 -7.64
C LEU A 150 -4.39 -1.76 -7.25
N LEU A 151 -3.31 -1.36 -7.89
CA LEU A 151 -1.96 -1.85 -7.61
C LEU A 151 -1.19 -0.82 -6.78
N ILE A 152 -0.72 -1.22 -5.61
CA ILE A 152 -0.04 -0.32 -4.68
C ILE A 152 1.25 -0.97 -4.24
N ALA A 153 2.36 -0.28 -4.44
CA ALA A 153 3.66 -0.76 -4.00
C ALA A 153 4.53 0.43 -3.59
N ASP A 154 5.11 0.37 -2.39
CA ASP A 154 6.15 1.30 -1.95
C ASP A 154 7.47 1.03 -2.73
N HIS A 155 8.53 1.70 -2.32
CA HIS A 155 9.91 1.38 -2.72
C HIS A 155 10.27 -0.10 -2.47
N ALA A 156 11.48 -0.48 -2.90
CA ALA A 156 11.99 -1.83 -2.71
C ALA A 156 11.84 -2.27 -1.24
N PRO A 157 11.38 -3.50 -0.98
CA PRO A 157 11.27 -4.60 -1.94
C PRO A 157 9.95 -4.67 -2.73
N PHE A 158 8.92 -3.89 -2.37
CA PHE A 158 7.56 -4.09 -2.89
C PHE A 158 7.43 -3.67 -4.36
N GLY A 159 8.02 -2.51 -4.71
CA GLY A 159 8.07 -2.05 -6.09
C GLY A 159 8.81 -3.02 -7.00
N ALA A 160 9.94 -3.58 -6.55
CA ALA A 160 10.69 -4.59 -7.28
C ALA A 160 9.86 -5.88 -7.50
N ALA A 161 9.21 -6.38 -6.44
CA ALA A 161 8.40 -7.59 -6.50
C ALA A 161 7.15 -7.44 -7.39
N SER A 162 6.64 -6.22 -7.54
CA SER A 162 5.44 -5.91 -8.34
C SER A 162 5.76 -5.37 -9.74
N ALA A 163 7.04 -5.13 -10.05
CA ALA A 163 7.46 -4.46 -11.29
C ALA A 163 6.97 -5.16 -12.56
N GLN A 164 7.00 -6.49 -12.60
CA GLN A 164 6.55 -7.25 -13.77
C GLN A 164 5.02 -7.16 -13.97
N LEU A 165 4.24 -7.10 -12.90
CA LEU A 165 2.79 -6.90 -12.99
C LEU A 165 2.47 -5.47 -13.46
N ALA A 166 3.17 -4.47 -12.91
CA ALA A 166 3.01 -3.07 -13.35
C ALA A 166 3.36 -2.90 -14.84
N ALA A 167 4.44 -3.55 -15.29
CA ALA A 167 4.89 -3.52 -16.68
C ALA A 167 3.87 -4.13 -17.66
N ALA A 168 3.01 -5.05 -17.22
CA ALA A 168 1.91 -5.58 -18.05
C ALA A 168 0.85 -4.52 -18.41
N PHE A 169 0.88 -3.37 -17.73
CA PHE A 169 0.05 -2.19 -17.97
C PHE A 169 0.89 -0.97 -18.41
N ASP A 170 2.10 -1.21 -18.92
CA ASP A 170 3.06 -0.17 -19.35
C ASP A 170 3.47 0.81 -18.23
N VAL A 171 3.32 0.40 -16.97
CA VAL A 171 3.76 1.17 -15.80
C VAL A 171 5.12 0.69 -15.32
N THR A 172 6.07 1.62 -15.25
CA THR A 172 7.40 1.37 -14.67
C THR A 172 7.41 1.73 -13.18
N MET A 173 7.69 0.73 -12.35
CA MET A 173 8.05 0.91 -10.94
C MET A 173 9.56 1.01 -10.82
N ARG A 174 10.05 2.07 -10.17
CA ARG A 174 11.49 2.34 -10.08
C ARG A 174 12.14 1.81 -8.80
N GLY A 175 11.34 1.52 -7.77
CA GLY A 175 11.81 0.87 -6.53
C GLY A 175 12.62 1.77 -5.59
N GLY A 176 12.90 3.03 -5.93
CA GLY A 176 13.57 3.98 -5.05
C GLY A 176 12.62 4.69 -4.09
N SER A 177 13.14 5.22 -2.98
CA SER A 177 12.38 6.07 -2.05
C SER A 177 12.39 7.52 -2.53
N VAL A 178 11.22 8.13 -2.75
CA VAL A 178 11.13 9.50 -3.27
C VAL A 178 11.44 10.54 -2.21
N GLU A 179 12.22 11.55 -2.60
CA GLU A 179 12.42 12.80 -1.88
C GLU A 179 12.25 13.98 -2.84
N ILE A 180 11.64 15.07 -2.34
CA ILE A 180 11.66 16.37 -3.03
C ILE A 180 12.63 17.27 -2.25
N PRO A 181 13.79 17.62 -2.82
CA PRO A 181 14.77 18.44 -2.13
C PRO A 181 14.17 19.75 -1.59
N GLY A 182 14.31 19.98 -0.29
CA GLY A 182 13.79 21.16 0.42
C GLY A 182 12.31 21.09 0.82
N ALA A 183 11.61 19.98 0.55
CA ALA A 183 10.23 19.76 1.00
C ALA A 183 10.17 18.89 2.27
N THR A 184 8.98 18.82 2.88
CA THR A 184 8.68 17.82 3.92
C THR A 184 8.37 16.49 3.24
N SER A 185 8.99 15.39 3.68
CA SER A 185 8.81 14.07 3.05
C SER A 185 7.82 13.14 3.78
N ASP A 186 7.51 13.41 5.05
CA ASP A 186 6.65 12.58 5.90
C ASP A 186 5.77 13.43 6.85
N PRO A 187 4.56 13.83 6.42
CA PRO A 187 3.95 13.54 5.12
C PRO A 187 4.50 14.42 3.99
N LEU A 188 4.52 13.88 2.77
CA LEU A 188 4.75 14.61 1.53
C LEU A 188 3.40 15.11 0.97
N PRO A 189 3.15 16.44 0.91
CA PRO A 189 1.92 17.00 0.37
C PRO A 189 1.87 17.03 -1.16
N PHE A 190 0.77 16.57 -1.74
CA PHE A 190 0.34 16.86 -3.10
C PHE A 190 -0.86 17.79 -3.05
N GLU A 191 -0.63 19.07 -3.35
CA GLU A 191 -1.64 20.13 -3.34
C GLU A 191 -2.04 20.53 -4.78
N GLN A 192 -2.88 21.56 -4.91
CA GLN A 192 -3.21 22.15 -6.20
C GLN A 192 -1.96 22.45 -7.03
N GLY A 193 -1.97 22.01 -8.30
CA GLY A 193 -0.83 22.07 -9.22
C GLY A 193 0.02 20.79 -9.24
N ALA A 194 0.04 20.01 -8.15
CA ALA A 194 0.60 18.65 -8.12
C ALA A 194 -0.47 17.57 -8.31
N LEU A 195 -1.75 17.91 -8.10
CA LEU A 195 -2.89 17.05 -8.45
C LEU A 195 -3.24 17.18 -9.94
N GLY A 196 -3.46 16.05 -10.60
CA GLY A 196 -3.89 15.99 -12.01
C GLY A 196 -5.36 16.38 -12.23
N ASP A 197 -5.78 16.34 -13.49
CA ASP A 197 -7.19 16.52 -13.87
C ASP A 197 -7.83 15.14 -14.10
N HIS A 198 -8.60 14.67 -13.12
CA HIS A 198 -9.25 13.36 -13.16
C HIS A 198 -10.44 13.30 -12.18
N PRO A 199 -11.54 12.57 -12.48
CA PRO A 199 -12.67 12.40 -11.54
C PRO A 199 -12.27 11.91 -10.13
N ILE A 200 -11.21 11.10 -10.05
CA ILE A 200 -10.63 10.64 -8.78
C ILE A 200 -10.26 11.82 -7.84
N LEU A 201 -9.87 12.95 -8.41
CA LEU A 201 -9.40 14.13 -7.68
C LEU A 201 -10.52 15.14 -7.42
N SER A 202 -11.76 14.82 -7.75
CA SER A 202 -12.91 15.69 -7.51
C SER A 202 -13.10 15.96 -6.01
N GLY A 203 -13.02 17.24 -5.64
CA GLY A 203 -13.12 17.73 -4.26
C GLY A 203 -11.94 17.37 -3.36
N VAL A 204 -10.81 16.95 -3.94
CA VAL A 204 -9.55 16.67 -3.24
C VAL A 204 -8.64 17.89 -3.38
N ASP A 205 -8.37 18.58 -2.28
CA ASP A 205 -7.46 19.74 -2.27
C ASP A 205 -6.03 19.33 -1.94
N GLN A 206 -5.85 18.30 -1.10
CA GLN A 206 -4.54 17.81 -0.71
C GLN A 206 -4.53 16.29 -0.45
N VAL A 207 -3.52 15.61 -0.99
CA VAL A 207 -3.23 14.20 -0.68
C VAL A 207 -1.85 14.08 -0.04
N PHE A 208 -1.75 13.34 1.06
CA PHE A 208 -0.47 13.04 1.69
C PHE A 208 0.04 11.65 1.30
N THR A 209 1.33 11.58 0.92
CA THR A 209 2.10 10.33 0.81
C THR A 209 3.25 10.32 1.83
N PHE A 210 4.00 9.22 1.88
CA PHE A 210 4.95 8.91 2.95
C PHE A 210 6.20 8.25 2.36
N SER A 211 7.04 9.05 1.69
CA SER A 211 8.14 8.63 0.82
C SER A 211 7.68 7.87 -0.44
N GLY A 212 7.36 6.58 -0.34
CA GLY A 212 6.98 5.73 -1.49
C GLY A 212 8.00 5.71 -2.63
N GLN A 213 7.57 5.26 -3.81
CA GLN A 213 8.36 5.24 -5.03
C GLN A 213 7.77 6.12 -6.13
N SER A 214 8.60 6.43 -7.13
CA SER A 214 8.17 7.12 -8.33
C SER A 214 7.76 6.13 -9.43
N LEU A 215 6.87 6.60 -10.31
CA LEU A 215 6.24 5.83 -11.38
C LEU A 215 6.37 6.60 -12.72
N SER A 216 6.48 5.83 -13.79
CA SER A 216 6.20 6.29 -15.16
C SER A 216 5.09 5.41 -15.75
N GLY A 217 4.15 6.01 -16.49
CA GLY A 217 3.09 5.28 -17.18
C GLY A 217 3.11 5.52 -18.70
N PRO A 218 2.21 4.87 -19.45
CA PRO A 218 2.02 5.15 -20.87
C PRO A 218 1.52 6.58 -21.10
N ALA A 219 1.63 7.08 -22.33
CA ALA A 219 1.33 8.47 -22.66
C ALA A 219 -0.13 8.88 -22.43
N ASP A 220 -1.05 7.92 -22.43
CA ASP A 220 -2.48 8.07 -22.19
C ASP A 220 -2.88 7.84 -20.72
N ALA A 221 -1.94 7.48 -19.84
CA ALA A 221 -2.19 7.45 -18.41
C ALA A 221 -2.32 8.87 -17.85
N THR A 222 -3.31 9.07 -16.98
CA THR A 222 -3.47 10.30 -16.22
C THR A 222 -2.59 10.26 -14.98
N ILE A 223 -1.72 11.26 -14.81
CA ILE A 223 -0.96 11.47 -13.58
C ILE A 223 -1.88 12.05 -12.52
N LEU A 224 -2.18 11.27 -11.48
CA LEU A 224 -2.97 11.71 -10.34
C LEU A 224 -2.14 12.56 -9.38
N LEU A 225 -0.95 12.07 -9.03
CA LEU A 225 -0.03 12.71 -8.08
C LEU A 225 1.29 12.99 -8.81
N ARG A 226 1.50 14.24 -9.21
CA ARG A 226 2.64 14.67 -10.02
C ARG A 226 3.84 14.99 -9.15
N LEU A 227 4.97 14.34 -9.44
CA LEU A 227 6.25 14.70 -8.86
C LEU A 227 6.90 15.84 -9.67
N PRO A 228 7.51 16.84 -9.02
CA PRO A 228 8.21 17.91 -9.72
C PRO A 228 9.51 17.40 -10.35
N HIS A 229 10.03 18.11 -11.35
CA HIS A 229 11.23 17.70 -12.09
C HIS A 229 12.51 17.60 -11.24
N ASN A 230 12.56 18.26 -10.07
CA ASN A 230 13.68 18.18 -9.14
C ASN A 230 13.53 17.06 -8.11
N ALA A 231 12.46 16.27 -8.16
CA ALA A 231 12.32 15.09 -7.30
C ALA A 231 13.41 14.06 -7.62
N ILE A 232 13.93 13.46 -6.57
CA ILE A 232 14.92 12.39 -6.63
C ILE A 232 14.34 11.14 -5.99
N GLU A 233 14.93 9.99 -6.31
CA GLU A 233 14.66 8.75 -5.62
C GLU A 233 15.96 8.07 -5.20
N TYR A 234 15.96 7.49 -4.00
CA TYR A 234 17.07 6.73 -3.46
C TYR A 234 16.86 5.24 -3.75
N VAL A 235 17.66 4.69 -4.65
CA VAL A 235 17.58 3.28 -5.06
C VAL A 235 18.64 2.48 -4.30
N GLU A 236 18.23 1.33 -3.75
CA GLU A 236 19.16 0.38 -3.16
C GLU A 236 20.03 -0.25 -4.26
N VAL A 237 21.34 0.00 -4.23
CA VAL A 237 22.29 -0.53 -5.22
C VAL A 237 23.10 -1.72 -4.69
N SER A 238 23.25 -1.82 -3.37
CA SER A 238 23.87 -2.98 -2.73
C SER A 238 23.46 -3.13 -1.27
N ARG A 239 23.47 -4.38 -0.81
CA ARG A 239 23.22 -4.76 0.58
C ARG A 239 24.31 -5.73 1.03
N ASP A 240 25.01 -5.35 2.10
CA ASP A 240 25.94 -6.24 2.80
C ASP A 240 25.22 -6.75 4.05
N GLU A 241 24.77 -8.00 4.00
CA GLU A 241 24.06 -8.61 5.12
C GLU A 241 24.97 -8.88 6.33
N ALA A 242 26.27 -9.10 6.12
CA ALA A 242 27.22 -9.38 7.19
C ALA A 242 27.59 -8.10 7.95
N ALA A 243 27.74 -6.99 7.24
CA ALA A 243 27.97 -5.67 7.82
C ALA A 243 26.67 -4.98 8.30
N GLY A 244 25.51 -5.46 7.85
CA GLY A 244 24.21 -4.84 8.16
C GLY A 244 24.03 -3.48 7.49
N THR A 245 24.73 -3.24 6.37
CA THR A 245 24.74 -1.96 5.66
C THR A 245 24.01 -2.07 4.32
N THR A 246 23.30 -1.00 3.96
CA THR A 246 22.65 -0.85 2.65
C THR A 246 23.14 0.44 2.02
N THR A 247 23.59 0.36 0.77
CA THR A 247 24.06 1.51 -0.01
C THR A 247 22.94 1.95 -0.93
N PHE A 248 22.69 3.26 -0.93
CA PHE A 248 21.71 3.90 -1.81
C PHE A 248 22.40 4.89 -2.73
N GLU A 249 21.93 4.98 -3.96
CA GLU A 249 22.29 6.03 -4.91
C GLU A 249 21.05 6.87 -5.21
N ASP A 250 21.22 8.18 -5.31
CA ASP A 250 20.18 9.08 -5.75
C ASP A 250 20.15 9.17 -7.28
N GLN A 251 18.95 9.23 -7.84
CA GLN A 251 18.73 9.45 -9.26
C GLN A 251 17.47 10.30 -9.48
N PRO A 252 17.29 10.91 -10.67
CA PRO A 252 16.06 11.62 -10.99
C PRO A 252 14.83 10.70 -10.88
N ALA A 253 13.82 11.13 -10.13
CA ALA A 253 12.57 10.39 -9.98
C ALA A 253 11.75 10.39 -11.29
N GLY A 254 10.84 9.42 -11.42
CA GLY A 254 9.76 9.44 -12.40
C GLY A 254 8.75 10.58 -12.16
N PRO A 255 7.87 10.86 -13.14
CA PRO A 255 6.98 12.02 -13.10
C PRO A 255 5.79 11.90 -12.13
N ALA A 256 5.51 10.71 -11.57
CA ALA A 256 4.29 10.46 -10.82
C ALA A 256 4.51 9.60 -9.57
N GLN A 257 3.63 9.75 -8.58
CA GLN A 257 3.45 8.82 -7.47
C GLN A 257 2.05 8.15 -7.49
N GLY A 258 1.19 8.57 -8.42
CA GLY A 258 -0.12 7.98 -8.65
C GLY A 258 -0.53 8.12 -10.11
N LEU A 259 -1.01 7.04 -10.71
CA LEU A 259 -1.44 6.96 -12.10
C LEU A 259 -2.84 6.34 -12.17
N ALA A 260 -3.66 6.81 -13.11
CA ALA A 260 -4.92 6.18 -13.52
C ALA A 260 -4.92 5.98 -15.03
N LEU A 261 -5.37 4.82 -15.49
CA LEU A 261 -5.49 4.50 -16.91
C LEU A 261 -6.64 3.52 -17.17
N ASN A 262 -7.22 3.62 -18.36
CA ASN A 262 -8.10 2.58 -18.87
C ASN A 262 -7.25 1.49 -19.53
N TYR A 263 -7.72 0.23 -19.48
CA TYR A 263 -7.05 -0.88 -20.16
C TYR A 263 -8.10 -1.86 -20.69
N GLY A 264 -8.26 -1.90 -22.01
CA GLY A 264 -9.40 -2.57 -22.63
C GLY A 264 -10.72 -1.99 -22.13
N ALA A 265 -11.58 -2.83 -21.56
CA ALA A 265 -12.83 -2.41 -20.92
C ALA A 265 -12.68 -2.10 -19.42
N GLY A 266 -11.52 -2.36 -18.82
CA GLY A 266 -11.26 -2.19 -17.39
C GLY A 266 -10.52 -0.91 -17.04
N ARG A 267 -10.25 -0.76 -15.74
CA ARG A 267 -9.60 0.42 -15.15
C ARG A 267 -8.45 0.02 -14.24
N VAL A 268 -7.37 0.78 -14.27
CA VAL A 268 -6.18 0.54 -13.45
C VAL A 268 -5.80 1.82 -12.73
N VAL A 269 -5.57 1.72 -11.42
CA VAL A 269 -4.89 2.74 -10.63
C VAL A 269 -3.62 2.12 -10.07
N VAL A 270 -2.49 2.81 -10.26
CA VAL A 270 -1.21 2.44 -9.66
C VAL A 270 -0.75 3.53 -8.71
N LEU A 271 -0.49 3.17 -7.45
CA LEU A 271 0.01 4.08 -6.42
C LEU A 271 1.40 3.64 -5.96
N GLY A 272 2.33 4.58 -5.91
CA GLY A 272 3.70 4.37 -5.44
C GLY A 272 3.84 4.41 -3.93
N GLU A 273 2.74 4.50 -3.17
CA GLU A 273 2.77 4.55 -1.70
C GLU A 273 1.52 3.91 -1.10
N ALA A 274 1.71 3.03 -0.13
CA ALA A 274 0.68 2.23 0.52
C ALA A 274 0.11 2.90 1.77
N ALA A 275 0.94 3.58 2.57
CA ALA A 275 0.50 4.17 3.84
C ALA A 275 -0.59 5.22 3.63
N MET A 276 -0.66 5.86 2.46
CA MET A 276 -1.68 6.85 2.12
C MET A 276 -3.13 6.31 2.21
N LEU A 277 -3.34 5.00 2.04
CA LEU A 277 -4.65 4.33 2.13
C LEU A 277 -4.82 3.52 3.42
N THR A 278 -3.93 3.69 4.39
CA THR A 278 -4.03 3.06 5.70
C THR A 278 -4.52 4.06 6.74
N ALA A 279 -4.93 3.60 7.92
CA ALA A 279 -4.99 4.46 9.11
C ALA A 279 -4.08 3.85 10.16
N GLN A 280 -3.07 4.61 10.56
CA GLN A 280 -2.00 4.10 11.39
C GLN A 280 -1.40 5.23 12.23
N VAL A 281 -0.70 4.85 13.31
CA VAL A 281 -0.03 5.76 14.24
C VAL A 281 1.43 5.37 14.39
N ARG A 282 2.34 6.35 14.32
CA ARG A 282 3.77 6.18 14.59
C ARG A 282 4.21 7.29 15.54
N ALA A 283 4.76 6.92 16.70
CA ALA A 283 5.17 7.87 17.73
C ALA A 283 4.07 8.90 18.10
N GLY A 284 2.81 8.46 18.14
CA GLY A 284 1.65 9.31 18.44
C GLY A 284 1.16 10.19 17.29
N ARG A 285 1.82 10.16 16.13
CA ARG A 285 1.38 10.90 14.93
C ARG A 285 0.55 10.00 14.01
N PRO A 286 -0.67 10.40 13.66
CA PRO A 286 -1.49 9.70 12.67
C PRO A 286 -0.93 9.87 11.26
N PHE A 287 -1.20 8.91 10.39
CA PHE A 287 -0.85 8.98 8.98
C PHE A 287 -1.86 8.21 8.10
N GLY A 288 -1.75 8.41 6.78
CA GLY A 288 -2.71 7.91 5.80
C GLY A 288 -4.08 8.58 5.90
N LEU A 289 -5.15 7.79 5.90
CA LEU A 289 -6.56 8.17 6.07
C LEU A 289 -6.83 8.96 7.36
N SER A 290 -5.93 8.88 8.34
CA SER A 290 -6.03 9.59 9.62
C SER A 290 -5.19 10.87 9.68
N ALA A 291 -4.43 11.19 8.62
CA ALA A 291 -3.56 12.36 8.57
C ALA A 291 -4.38 13.66 8.61
N PRO A 292 -4.21 14.53 9.63
CA PRO A 292 -4.92 15.79 9.71
C PRO A 292 -4.60 16.70 8.53
N GLY A 293 -5.64 17.34 7.98
CA GLY A 293 -5.51 18.28 6.86
C GLY A 293 -5.46 17.64 5.47
N GLY A 294 -5.37 16.31 5.38
CA GLY A 294 -5.36 15.60 4.10
C GLY A 294 -6.72 15.04 3.72
N ASP A 295 -7.02 15.05 2.43
CA ASP A 295 -8.23 14.46 1.84
C ASP A 295 -8.03 12.97 1.48
N ASN A 296 -7.07 12.28 2.09
CA ASN A 296 -6.75 10.88 1.81
C ASN A 296 -7.97 9.95 1.86
N GLU A 297 -8.92 10.17 2.79
CA GLU A 297 -10.17 9.39 2.84
C GLU A 297 -11.05 9.63 1.60
N ARG A 298 -11.21 10.89 1.18
CA ARG A 298 -11.95 11.24 -0.04
C ARG A 298 -11.26 10.68 -1.28
N PHE A 299 -9.94 10.85 -1.38
CA PHE A 299 -9.14 10.26 -2.46
C PHE A 299 -9.35 8.75 -2.55
N ALA A 300 -9.29 8.03 -1.42
CA ALA A 300 -9.55 6.60 -1.36
C ALA A 300 -10.97 6.22 -1.85
N ARG A 301 -11.99 6.97 -1.43
CA ARG A 301 -13.39 6.77 -1.89
C ARG A 301 -13.49 6.96 -3.39
N ASN A 302 -12.93 8.05 -3.91
CA ASN A 302 -13.01 8.40 -5.33
C ASN A 302 -12.25 7.39 -6.21
N VAL A 303 -11.05 6.95 -5.79
CA VAL A 303 -10.31 5.85 -6.46
C VAL A 303 -11.21 4.63 -6.61
N MET A 304 -11.88 4.22 -5.53
CA MET A 304 -12.63 2.98 -5.51
C MET A 304 -13.96 3.08 -6.24
N ARG A 305 -14.61 4.25 -6.26
CA ARG A 305 -15.80 4.51 -7.08
C ARG A 305 -15.47 4.50 -8.56
N TRP A 306 -14.38 5.18 -8.93
CA TRP A 306 -13.89 5.14 -10.30
C TRP A 306 -13.54 3.72 -10.74
N LEU A 307 -12.87 2.92 -9.90
CA LEU A 307 -12.60 1.51 -10.21
C LEU A 307 -13.88 0.66 -10.26
N ALA A 308 -14.96 1.07 -9.59
CA ALA A 308 -16.27 0.41 -9.67
C ALA A 308 -17.09 0.79 -10.91
N HIS A 309 -16.57 1.66 -11.78
CA HIS A 309 -17.32 2.27 -12.89
C HIS A 309 -18.54 3.08 -12.43
N ASP A 310 -18.43 3.67 -11.23
CA ASP A 310 -19.40 4.63 -10.67
C ASP A 310 -18.84 6.04 -10.88
N ASP A 311 -19.19 6.65 -12.03
CA ASP A 311 -18.76 8.00 -12.45
C ASP A 311 -19.85 9.05 -12.24
#